data_AF-A0A9P9IHJ9-F1
#
_entry.id   AF-A0A9P9IHJ9-F1
#
_cell.length_a   1.000
_cell.length_b   1.000
_cell.length_c   1.000
_cell.angle_alpha   90.00
_cell.angle_beta   90.00
_cell.angle_gamma   90.00
#
_symmetry.space_group_name_H-M   'P 1'
#
loop_
_entity.id
_entity.type
_entity.pdbx_description
1 polymer ?
#
loop_
_entity_poly.entity_id
_entity_poly.type
_entity_poly.pdbx_seq_one_letter_code
_entity_poly.pdbx_strand_id
1 'polypeptide(L)'
;MCTSTTFSSYDTGRFYKALTAYWVATESRKLAEQCRFRLQSTENTTYDKVRAIWSQRSGLQESLDVLEVFDFIYGFLCRHIDGMNVDSFSDWVEESWWDELSQRDRWESFMKNAWLALSPADAIELLAFTSLWNQQTSGPSETWSREKRRGFFTANFPGRVMVRDVGETPDAWYSAPDLESACELQLQKLFPDYPSETSAAWETYRVKLWQTNTRSQFAQLSSKRLIEFVAPGSER
;
A
#
# COMPACT_ATOMS: atom_id res chain seq x y z
N MET A 1 -4.01 5.81 30.69
CA MET A 1 -2.62 6.29 30.57
C MET A 1 -2.07 5.82 29.24
N CYS A 2 -1.98 6.69 28.24
CA CYS A 2 -1.39 6.36 26.94
C CYS A 2 0.12 6.57 27.09
N THR A 3 0.91 5.51 27.15
CA THR A 3 2.37 5.61 27.14
C THR A 3 2.77 6.10 25.76
N SER A 4 3.10 7.40 25.65
CA SER A 4 3.67 7.97 24.44
C SER A 4 4.97 7.23 24.16
N THR A 5 4.93 6.31 23.20
CA THR A 5 6.10 5.53 22.82
C THR A 5 6.87 6.42 21.86
N THR A 6 7.87 7.14 22.38
CA THR A 6 8.68 8.03 21.55
C THR A 6 9.52 7.17 20.62
N PHE A 7 9.24 7.22 19.30
CA PHE A 7 10.08 6.58 18.30
C PHE A 7 11.49 7.16 18.34
N SER A 8 12.49 6.30 18.11
CA SER A 8 13.86 6.79 17.93
C SER A 8 13.95 7.64 16.65
N SER A 9 14.93 8.53 16.57
CA SER A 9 15.21 9.29 15.35
C SER A 9 15.50 8.38 14.16
N TYR A 10 16.13 7.22 14.42
CA TYR A 10 16.39 6.19 13.44
C TYR A 10 15.11 5.55 12.89
N ASP A 11 14.21 5.10 13.77
CA ASP A 11 12.94 4.48 13.36
C ASP A 11 12.04 5.47 12.62
N THR A 12 12.03 6.72 13.09
CA THR A 12 11.33 7.83 12.44
C THR A 12 11.87 8.04 11.02
N GLY A 13 13.19 8.13 10.85
CA GLY A 13 13.81 8.31 9.54
C GLY A 13 13.54 7.13 8.60
N ARG A 14 13.55 5.90 9.13
CA ARG A 14 13.26 4.70 8.36
C ARG A 14 11.79 4.65 7.91
N PHE A 15 10.85 5.08 8.77
CA PHE A 15 9.43 5.21 8.42
C PHE A 15 9.22 6.23 7.32
N TYR A 16 9.78 7.43 7.45
CA TYR A 16 9.67 8.46 6.42
C TYR A 16 10.29 8.03 5.09
N LYS A 17 11.41 7.30 5.11
CA LYS A 17 12.01 6.75 3.90
C LYS A 17 11.06 5.76 3.22
N ALA A 18 10.50 4.81 3.96
CA ALA A 18 9.57 3.81 3.42
C ALA A 18 8.27 4.46 2.92
N LEU A 19 7.76 5.45 3.66
CA LEU A 19 6.60 6.24 3.30
C LEU A 19 6.81 6.99 1.98
N THR A 20 7.96 7.65 1.84
CA THR A 20 8.35 8.33 0.62
C THR A 20 8.49 7.36 -0.55
N ALA A 21 9.10 6.19 -0.35
CA ALA A 21 9.25 5.17 -1.39
C ALA A 21 7.90 4.64 -1.89
N TYR A 22 6.98 4.35 -0.97
CA TYR A 22 5.61 3.98 -1.28
C TYR A 22 4.91 5.10 -2.08
N TRP A 23 5.04 6.34 -1.64
CA TRP A 23 4.42 7.49 -2.29
C TRP A 23 4.94 7.81 -3.68
N VAL A 24 6.26 7.73 -3.89
CA VAL A 24 6.86 7.93 -5.22
C VAL A 24 6.25 6.95 -6.22
N ALA A 25 6.00 5.71 -5.81
CA ALA A 25 5.38 4.72 -6.67
C ALA A 25 3.91 5.06 -6.99
N THR A 26 3.13 5.48 -5.99
CA THR A 26 1.73 5.92 -6.17
C THR A 26 1.63 7.15 -7.09
N GLU A 27 2.45 8.18 -6.87
CA GLU A 27 2.44 9.40 -7.68
C GLU A 27 2.98 9.16 -9.10
N SER A 28 3.99 8.29 -9.27
CA SER A 28 4.47 7.89 -10.61
C SER A 28 3.37 7.21 -11.41
N ARG A 29 2.54 6.39 -10.76
CA ARG A 29 1.38 5.74 -11.37
C ARG A 29 0.33 6.78 -11.78
N LYS A 30 -0.05 7.70 -10.89
CA LYS A 30 -1.01 8.77 -11.19
C LYS A 30 -0.53 9.65 -12.35
N LEU A 31 0.76 9.99 -12.38
CA LEU A 31 1.34 10.74 -13.49
C LEU A 31 1.23 9.97 -14.81
N ALA A 32 1.54 8.68 -14.81
CA ALA A 32 1.38 7.83 -15.98
C ALA A 32 -0.08 7.77 -16.45
N GLU A 33 -1.06 7.76 -15.54
CA GLU A 33 -2.48 7.79 -15.87
C GLU A 33 -2.94 9.09 -16.53
N GLN A 34 -2.26 10.22 -16.26
CA GLN A 34 -2.55 11.51 -16.89
C GLN A 34 -1.85 11.68 -18.25
N CYS A 35 -0.91 10.80 -18.58
CA CYS A 35 -0.17 10.87 -19.83
C CYS A 35 -0.99 10.36 -21.01
N ARG A 36 -0.75 10.98 -22.19
CA ARG A 36 -1.21 10.44 -23.47
C ARG A 36 -0.05 9.74 -24.16
N PHE A 37 -0.29 8.52 -24.57
CA PHE A 37 0.69 7.68 -25.26
C PHE A 37 0.33 7.57 -26.73
N ARG A 38 1.33 7.77 -27.59
CA ARG A 38 1.16 7.56 -29.03
C ARG A 38 0.96 6.08 -29.38
N LEU A 39 1.70 5.21 -28.69
CA LEU A 39 1.76 3.76 -28.91
C LEU A 39 1.46 3.00 -27.60
N GLN A 40 0.78 1.86 -27.70
CA GLN A 40 0.50 0.96 -26.57
C GLN A 40 1.79 0.41 -25.97
N SER A 41 2.77 0.06 -26.79
CA SER A 41 4.10 -0.40 -26.33
C SER A 41 4.81 0.61 -25.42
N THR A 42 4.62 1.91 -25.67
CA THR A 42 5.19 2.98 -24.85
C THR A 42 4.46 3.11 -23.52
N GLU A 43 3.13 2.95 -23.51
CA GLU A 43 2.36 2.86 -22.27
C GLU A 43 2.85 1.66 -21.43
N ASN A 44 2.94 0.48 -22.04
CA ASN A 44 3.40 -0.74 -21.33
C ASN A 44 4.79 -0.54 -20.71
N THR A 45 5.74 -0.03 -21.49
CA THR A 45 7.11 0.26 -20.99
C THR A 45 7.11 1.27 -19.83
N THR A 46 6.20 2.25 -19.86
CA THR A 46 6.08 3.24 -18.79
C THR A 46 5.55 2.58 -17.52
N TYR A 47 4.51 1.76 -17.64
CA TYR A 47 3.95 1.04 -16.49
C TYR A 47 4.90 -0.04 -15.97
N ASP A 48 5.73 -0.68 -16.79
CA ASP A 48 6.78 -1.58 -16.31
C ASP A 48 7.79 -0.85 -15.41
N LYS A 49 8.13 0.40 -15.74
CA LYS A 49 8.97 1.25 -14.88
C LYS A 49 8.25 1.61 -13.58
N VAL A 50 6.96 1.91 -13.63
CA VAL A 50 6.16 2.16 -12.42
C VAL A 50 6.09 0.89 -11.55
N ARG A 51 5.90 -0.29 -12.14
CA ARG A 51 5.92 -1.58 -11.44
C ARG A 51 7.28 -1.83 -10.79
N ALA A 52 8.38 -1.48 -11.47
CA ALA A 52 9.72 -1.55 -10.89
C ALA A 52 9.86 -0.62 -9.68
N ILE A 53 9.37 0.62 -9.77
CA ILE A 53 9.32 1.56 -8.62
C ILE A 53 8.40 1.03 -7.51
N TRP A 54 7.40 0.21 -7.81
CA TRP A 54 6.51 -0.38 -6.80
C TRP A 54 7.14 -1.57 -6.07
N SER A 55 7.78 -2.49 -6.79
CA SER A 55 8.16 -3.82 -6.28
C SER A 55 9.68 -4.00 -6.10
N GLN A 56 10.51 -3.30 -6.89
CA GLN A 56 11.95 -3.51 -6.83
C GLN A 56 12.57 -2.66 -5.73
N ARG A 57 13.21 -3.32 -4.78
CA ARG A 57 13.88 -2.69 -3.64
C ARG A 57 15.31 -3.18 -3.52
N SER A 58 16.14 -2.39 -2.86
CA SER A 58 17.58 -2.68 -2.71
C SER A 58 17.86 -3.82 -1.74
N GLY A 59 16.90 -4.17 -0.86
CA GLY A 59 17.02 -5.32 0.03
C GLY A 59 15.75 -5.61 0.84
N LEU A 60 15.77 -6.72 1.55
CA LEU A 60 14.63 -7.25 2.31
C LEU A 60 14.08 -6.26 3.35
N GLN A 61 14.94 -5.56 4.09
CA GLN A 61 14.48 -4.58 5.09
C GLN A 61 13.65 -3.46 4.46
N GLU A 62 14.10 -2.93 3.32
CA GLU A 62 13.40 -1.85 2.63
C GLU A 62 12.06 -2.32 2.08
N SER A 63 11.98 -3.56 1.59
CA SER A 63 10.71 -4.17 1.19
C SER A 63 9.75 -4.33 2.37
N LEU A 64 10.23 -4.84 3.51
CA LEU A 64 9.44 -5.01 4.72
C LEU A 64 8.93 -3.67 5.27
N ASP A 65 9.77 -2.65 5.31
CA ASP A 65 9.39 -1.31 5.79
C ASP A 65 8.30 -0.69 4.89
N VAL A 66 8.39 -0.86 3.56
CA VAL A 66 7.37 -0.40 2.61
C VAL A 66 6.06 -1.19 2.75
N LEU A 67 6.14 -2.51 2.95
CA LEU A 67 4.96 -3.33 3.24
C LEU A 67 4.32 -2.92 4.57
N GLU A 68 5.09 -2.52 5.57
CA GLU A 68 4.56 -1.99 6.83
C GLU A 68 3.83 -0.68 6.66
N VAL A 69 4.43 0.26 5.93
CA VAL A 69 3.79 1.53 5.57
C VAL A 69 2.48 1.27 4.82
N PHE A 70 2.50 0.33 3.87
CA PHE A 70 1.29 -0.09 3.17
C PHE A 70 0.25 -0.59 4.17
N ASP A 71 0.58 -1.57 5.01
CA ASP A 71 -0.34 -2.12 6.00
C ASP A 71 -0.80 -1.10 7.07
N PHE A 72 -0.01 -0.05 7.33
CA PHE A 72 -0.40 1.08 8.19
C PHE A 72 -1.42 1.98 7.49
N ILE A 73 -1.16 2.42 6.27
CA ILE A 73 -2.10 3.29 5.51
C ILE A 73 -3.41 2.53 5.24
N TYR A 74 -3.33 1.29 4.76
CA TYR A 74 -4.50 0.46 4.44
C TYR A 74 -5.17 -0.11 5.68
N GLY A 75 -4.36 -0.69 6.57
CA GLY A 75 -4.88 -1.44 7.68
C GLY A 75 -5.24 -0.57 8.86
N PHE A 76 -4.51 0.50 9.13
CA PHE A 76 -4.79 1.36 10.27
C PHE A 76 -5.58 2.60 9.86
N LEU A 77 -5.08 3.44 8.95
CA LEU A 77 -5.75 4.70 8.62
C LEU A 77 -7.12 4.50 8.00
N CYS A 78 -7.22 3.70 6.93
CA CYS A 78 -8.50 3.47 6.24
C CYS A 78 -9.59 2.89 7.17
N ARG A 79 -9.23 2.12 8.20
CA ARG A 79 -10.22 1.54 9.14
C ARG A 79 -10.61 2.47 10.29
N HIS A 80 -9.85 3.54 10.55
CA HIS A 80 -10.09 4.45 11.67
C HIS A 80 -10.61 5.82 11.25
N ILE A 81 -10.78 6.05 9.94
CA ILE A 81 -11.46 7.22 9.38
C ILE A 81 -12.97 7.00 9.49
N ASP A 82 -13.66 7.97 10.08
CA ASP A 82 -15.12 7.96 10.16
C ASP A 82 -15.71 7.94 8.74
N GLY A 83 -16.51 6.92 8.42
CA GLY A 83 -17.13 6.72 7.11
C GLY A 83 -16.37 5.82 6.12
N MET A 84 -15.19 5.29 6.46
CA MET A 84 -14.51 4.21 5.69
C MET A 84 -14.69 2.85 6.38
N ASN A 85 -15.85 2.59 6.99
CA ASN A 85 -16.20 1.23 7.39
C ASN A 85 -16.91 0.51 6.22
N VAL A 86 -16.91 -0.83 6.24
CA VAL A 86 -17.52 -1.67 5.20
C VAL A 86 -19.02 -1.38 5.01
N ASP A 87 -19.65 -0.74 5.97
CA ASP A 87 -21.09 -0.40 5.95
C ASP A 87 -21.38 1.02 5.46
N SER A 88 -20.37 1.90 5.33
CA SER A 88 -20.50 3.32 4.97
C SER A 88 -19.67 3.76 3.78
N PHE A 89 -18.84 2.88 3.20
CA PHE A 89 -18.08 3.22 1.99
C PHE A 89 -18.98 3.54 0.78
N SER A 90 -20.24 3.09 0.78
CA SER A 90 -21.24 3.49 -0.23
C SER A 90 -21.49 5.01 -0.25
N ASP A 91 -21.24 5.72 0.86
CA ASP A 91 -21.34 7.19 0.89
C ASP A 91 -20.21 7.88 0.11
N TRP A 92 -19.16 7.14 -0.27
CA TRP A 92 -18.00 7.65 -1.00
C TRP A 92 -18.11 7.50 -2.52
N VAL A 93 -18.99 6.63 -3.01
CA VAL A 93 -19.11 6.31 -4.44
C VAL A 93 -20.58 6.36 -4.88
N GLU A 94 -20.87 6.65 -6.15
CA GLU A 94 -22.25 6.56 -6.63
C GLU A 94 -22.73 5.10 -6.62
N GLU A 95 -23.94 4.85 -6.09
CA GLU A 95 -24.54 3.51 -5.96
C GLU A 95 -24.50 2.72 -7.28
N SER A 96 -24.69 3.43 -8.40
CA SER A 96 -24.73 2.86 -9.75
C SER A 96 -23.44 2.22 -10.25
N TRP A 97 -22.30 2.41 -9.56
CA TRP A 97 -21.01 1.88 -10.00
C TRP A 97 -20.78 0.43 -9.57
N TRP A 98 -21.60 -0.10 -8.64
CA TRP A 98 -21.27 -1.32 -7.89
C TRP A 98 -22.42 -2.33 -7.75
N ASP A 99 -23.58 -2.07 -8.38
CA ASP A 99 -24.82 -2.82 -8.14
C ASP A 99 -24.70 -4.34 -8.35
N GLU A 100 -23.73 -4.79 -9.14
CA GLU A 100 -23.53 -6.22 -9.46
C GLU A 100 -22.47 -6.95 -8.61
N LEU A 101 -21.71 -6.25 -7.76
CA LEU A 101 -20.61 -6.86 -6.98
C LEU A 101 -21.04 -7.28 -5.57
N SER A 102 -20.46 -8.35 -5.03
CA SER A 102 -20.67 -8.73 -3.63
C SER A 102 -20.08 -7.68 -2.68
N GLN A 103 -20.56 -7.57 -1.44
CA GLN A 103 -20.07 -6.55 -0.48
C GLN A 103 -18.55 -6.62 -0.27
N ARG A 104 -17.98 -7.83 -0.29
CA ARG A 104 -16.53 -8.05 -0.21
C ARG A 104 -15.81 -7.51 -1.44
N ASP A 105 -16.30 -7.83 -2.64
CA ASP A 105 -15.70 -7.37 -3.90
C ASP A 105 -15.83 -5.85 -4.07
N ARG A 106 -16.93 -5.27 -3.56
CA ARG A 106 -17.13 -3.82 -3.49
C ARG A 106 -16.13 -3.17 -2.56
N TRP A 107 -15.88 -3.74 -1.38
CA TRP A 107 -14.86 -3.23 -0.46
C TRP A 107 -13.45 -3.34 -1.04
N GLU A 108 -13.10 -4.49 -1.63
CA GLU A 108 -11.81 -4.68 -2.29
C GLU A 108 -11.63 -3.70 -3.47
N SER A 109 -12.68 -3.47 -4.27
CA SER A 109 -12.68 -2.49 -5.36
C SER A 109 -12.71 -1.04 -4.88
N PHE A 110 -13.34 -0.76 -3.74
CA PHE A 110 -13.31 0.56 -3.11
C PHE A 110 -11.90 0.86 -2.60
N MET A 111 -11.31 -0.07 -1.85
CA MET A 111 -9.92 0.03 -1.38
C MET A 111 -8.95 0.11 -2.55
N LYS A 112 -9.27 -0.56 -3.66
CA LYS A 112 -8.59 -0.41 -4.93
C LYS A 112 -8.59 1.06 -5.34
N ASN A 113 -9.76 1.63 -5.61
CA ASN A 113 -9.84 3.00 -6.13
C ASN A 113 -9.39 4.07 -5.12
N ALA A 114 -9.64 3.89 -3.83
CA ALA A 114 -9.13 4.77 -2.79
C ALA A 114 -7.60 4.78 -2.74
N TRP A 115 -6.94 3.62 -2.88
CA TRP A 115 -5.47 3.54 -2.97
C TRP A 115 -4.90 4.27 -4.18
N LEU A 116 -5.57 4.13 -5.32
CA LEU A 116 -5.15 4.79 -6.55
C LEU A 116 -5.16 6.32 -6.41
N ALA A 117 -5.93 6.84 -5.47
CA ALA A 117 -6.30 8.24 -5.40
C ALA A 117 -5.62 8.99 -4.24
N LEU A 118 -5.37 8.32 -3.10
CA LEU A 118 -4.75 8.96 -1.93
C LEU A 118 -3.30 9.34 -2.23
N SER A 119 -3.03 10.64 -2.24
CA SER A 119 -1.69 11.22 -2.31
C SER A 119 -1.04 11.23 -0.92
N PRO A 120 0.25 11.56 -0.83
CA PRO A 120 0.92 11.82 0.44
C PRO A 120 0.17 12.81 1.34
N ALA A 121 -0.31 13.90 0.74
CA ALA A 121 -1.04 14.94 1.45
C ALA A 121 -2.38 14.41 1.98
N ASP A 122 -3.07 13.60 1.17
CA ASP A 122 -4.34 13.00 1.58
C ASP A 122 -4.14 12.03 2.75
N ALA A 123 -3.09 11.20 2.74
CA ALA A 123 -2.78 10.31 3.86
C ALA A 123 -2.47 11.07 5.17
N ILE A 124 -1.81 12.23 5.08
CA ILE A 124 -1.55 13.10 6.23
C ILE A 124 -2.84 13.76 6.72
N GLU A 125 -3.69 14.23 5.81
CA GLU A 125 -4.98 14.81 6.17
C GLU A 125 -5.89 13.77 6.81
N LEU A 126 -5.88 12.54 6.30
CA LEU A 126 -6.61 11.40 6.83
C LEU A 126 -6.25 11.06 8.28
N LEU A 127 -4.99 11.26 8.68
CA LEU A 127 -4.59 11.12 10.09
C LEU A 127 -5.40 12.05 11.01
N ALA A 128 -5.65 13.28 10.57
CA ALA A 128 -6.41 14.27 11.33
C ALA A 128 -7.90 13.90 11.46
N PHE A 129 -8.44 13.10 10.53
CA PHE A 129 -9.83 12.63 10.56
C PHE A 129 -10.02 11.29 11.24
N THR A 130 -8.95 10.68 11.76
CA THR A 130 -9.12 9.45 12.54
C THR A 130 -9.88 9.75 13.83
N SER A 131 -10.81 8.86 14.19
CA SER A 131 -11.57 8.95 15.45
C SER A 131 -10.67 9.11 16.67
N LEU A 132 -9.45 8.56 16.63
CA LEU A 132 -8.41 8.69 17.66
C LEU A 132 -7.88 10.13 17.80
N TRP A 133 -7.70 10.85 16.70
CA TRP A 133 -7.27 12.24 16.71
C TRP A 133 -8.40 13.18 17.18
N ASN A 134 -9.63 12.92 16.73
CA ASN A 134 -10.82 13.66 17.15
C ASN A 134 -11.09 13.51 18.67
N GLN A 135 -10.89 12.30 19.21
CA GLN A 135 -10.99 12.05 20.66
C GLN A 135 -9.95 12.82 21.49
N GLN A 136 -8.80 13.15 20.92
CA GLN A 136 -7.74 13.89 21.61
C GLN A 136 -7.88 15.41 21.50
N THR A 137 -8.45 15.92 20.42
CA THR A 137 -8.38 17.36 20.10
C THR A 137 -9.67 18.14 20.36
N SER A 138 -10.79 17.50 20.74
CA SER A 138 -12.09 18.16 21.03
C SER A 138 -12.57 19.11 19.91
N GLY A 139 -12.03 18.96 18.69
CA GLY A 139 -12.38 19.79 17.54
C GLY A 139 -13.62 19.27 16.83
N PRO A 140 -14.32 20.11 16.05
CA PRO A 140 -15.39 19.64 15.19
C PRO A 140 -14.86 18.54 14.27
N SER A 141 -15.63 17.45 14.14
CA SER A 141 -15.42 16.42 13.13
C SER A 141 -15.61 17.05 11.75
N GLU A 142 -14.56 17.68 11.21
CA GLU A 142 -14.53 18.00 9.79
C GLU A 142 -14.48 16.67 9.06
N THR A 143 -15.61 16.25 8.51
CA THR A 143 -15.66 15.14 7.58
C THR A 143 -15.31 15.68 6.20
N TRP A 144 -14.60 14.89 5.38
CA TRP A 144 -14.38 15.27 3.99
C TRP A 144 -15.71 15.53 3.28
N SER A 145 -15.78 16.65 2.55
CA SER A 145 -16.94 16.94 1.72
C SER A 145 -17.16 15.81 0.71
N ARG A 146 -18.42 15.59 0.32
CA ARG A 146 -18.77 14.55 -0.66
C ARG A 146 -18.05 14.81 -2.00
N GLU A 147 -17.84 16.07 -2.35
CA GLU A 147 -17.12 16.49 -3.56
C GLU A 147 -15.64 16.11 -3.50
N LYS A 148 -14.98 16.33 -2.36
CA LYS A 148 -13.59 15.92 -2.16
C LYS A 148 -13.45 14.41 -2.26
N ARG A 149 -14.37 13.67 -1.63
CA ARG A 149 -14.42 12.20 -1.73
C ARG A 149 -14.59 11.71 -3.16
N ARG A 150 -15.51 12.30 -3.95
CA ARG A 150 -15.73 11.96 -5.37
C ARG A 150 -14.55 12.27 -6.29
N GLY A 151 -13.77 13.30 -5.98
CA GLY A 151 -12.56 13.65 -6.74
C GLY A 151 -11.54 12.52 -6.82
N PHE A 152 -11.54 11.61 -5.84
CA PHE A 152 -10.66 10.45 -5.80
C PHE A 152 -11.06 9.32 -6.77
N PHE A 153 -12.35 9.21 -7.14
CA PHE A 153 -12.87 8.06 -7.90
C PHE A 153 -13.15 8.37 -9.39
N THR A 154 -12.95 9.60 -9.83
CA THR A 154 -13.35 10.07 -11.17
C THR A 154 -12.27 9.95 -12.26
N ALA A 155 -11.08 9.44 -11.94
CA ALA A 155 -9.95 9.38 -12.86
C ALA A 155 -9.95 8.13 -13.77
N ASN A 156 -11.03 7.84 -14.48
CA ASN A 156 -10.98 6.97 -15.65
C ASN A 156 -10.93 7.85 -16.91
N PHE A 157 -9.75 7.97 -17.51
CA PHE A 157 -9.55 8.68 -18.77
C PHE A 157 -9.57 7.69 -19.94
N PRO A 158 -10.72 7.44 -20.60
CA PRO A 158 -10.72 6.68 -21.84
C PRO A 158 -9.93 7.43 -22.91
N GLY A 159 -9.15 6.70 -23.72
CA GLY A 159 -8.42 7.26 -24.87
C GLY A 159 -6.98 7.72 -24.60
N ARG A 160 -6.29 7.13 -23.61
CA ARG A 160 -4.87 7.42 -23.34
C ARG A 160 -3.94 7.03 -24.48
N VAL A 161 -4.27 5.96 -25.22
CA VAL A 161 -3.45 5.43 -26.31
C VAL A 161 -4.06 5.77 -27.66
N MET A 162 -3.27 6.36 -28.56
CA MET A 162 -3.72 6.72 -29.91
C MET A 162 -3.69 5.54 -30.89
N VAL A 163 -2.66 4.68 -30.80
CA VAL A 163 -2.48 3.51 -31.68
C VAL A 163 -2.15 2.28 -30.84
N ARG A 164 -2.90 1.20 -31.03
CA ARG A 164 -2.63 -0.10 -30.40
C ARG A 164 -1.72 -0.93 -31.31
N ASP A 165 -0.42 -0.81 -31.08
CA ASP A 165 0.63 -1.55 -31.79
C ASP A 165 0.94 -2.92 -31.16
N VAL A 166 0.50 -3.16 -29.92
CA VAL A 166 0.58 -4.45 -29.22
C VAL A 166 -0.78 -4.80 -28.60
N GLY A 167 -1.02 -6.10 -28.37
CA GLY A 167 -2.28 -6.60 -27.79
C GLY A 167 -2.35 -6.53 -26.26
N GLU A 168 -1.20 -6.37 -25.60
CA GLU A 168 -1.11 -6.30 -24.14
C GLU A 168 -1.39 -4.88 -23.64
N THR A 169 -2.10 -4.77 -22.52
CA THR A 169 -2.31 -3.52 -21.78
C THR A 169 -1.65 -3.63 -20.41
N PRO A 170 -1.14 -2.54 -19.83
CA PRO A 170 -0.46 -2.61 -18.55
C PRO A 170 -1.43 -2.98 -17.42
N ASP A 171 -0.89 -3.56 -16.36
CA ASP A 171 -1.66 -3.73 -15.13
C ASP A 171 -2.03 -2.35 -14.59
N ALA A 172 -3.33 -2.15 -14.37
CA ALA A 172 -3.84 -0.92 -13.78
C ALA A 172 -3.57 -0.82 -12.26
N TRP A 173 -3.04 -1.89 -11.66
CA TRP A 173 -3.05 -2.13 -10.22
C TRP A 173 -1.74 -2.75 -9.74
N TYR A 174 -1.28 -2.31 -8.56
CA TYR A 174 -0.22 -2.98 -7.82
C TYR A 174 -0.73 -3.34 -6.42
N SER A 175 -0.83 -4.63 -6.19
CA SER A 175 -1.50 -5.20 -5.05
C SER A 175 -0.59 -5.33 -3.82
N ALA A 176 -1.20 -5.54 -2.65
CA ALA A 176 -0.46 -6.03 -1.48
C ALA A 176 0.33 -7.31 -1.81
N PRO A 177 -0.25 -8.32 -2.52
CA PRO A 177 0.51 -9.45 -3.05
C PRO A 177 1.77 -9.10 -3.84
N ASP A 178 1.81 -7.98 -4.57
CA ASP A 178 3.03 -7.58 -5.30
C ASP A 178 4.14 -7.12 -4.36
N LEU A 179 3.79 -6.43 -3.27
CA LEU A 179 4.74 -6.07 -2.21
C LEU A 179 5.18 -7.29 -1.40
N GLU A 180 4.26 -8.21 -1.13
CA GLU A 180 4.57 -9.46 -0.43
C GLU A 180 5.49 -10.35 -1.28
N SER A 181 5.20 -10.48 -2.57
CA SER A 181 6.06 -11.18 -3.53
C SER A 181 7.44 -10.52 -3.62
N ALA A 182 7.51 -9.18 -3.56
CA ALA A 182 8.79 -8.48 -3.51
C ALA A 182 9.59 -8.81 -2.24
N CYS A 183 8.96 -8.92 -1.08
CA CYS A 183 9.62 -9.37 0.15
C CYS A 183 10.12 -10.81 0.03
N GLU A 184 9.26 -11.72 -0.45
CA GLU A 184 9.58 -13.14 -0.64
C GLU A 184 10.75 -13.33 -1.63
N LEU A 185 10.74 -12.62 -2.76
CA LEU A 185 11.83 -12.66 -3.73
C LEU A 185 13.15 -12.14 -3.14
N GLN A 186 13.12 -11.15 -2.26
CA GLN A 186 14.34 -10.69 -1.57
C GLN A 186 14.82 -11.74 -0.56
N LEU A 187 13.91 -12.44 0.10
CA LEU A 187 14.25 -13.54 1.02
C LEU A 187 14.86 -14.73 0.28
N GLN A 188 14.28 -15.13 -0.85
CA GLN A 188 14.80 -16.18 -1.74
C GLN A 188 16.18 -15.81 -2.30
N LYS A 189 16.43 -14.53 -2.61
CA LYS A 189 17.78 -14.08 -3.04
C LYS A 189 18.84 -14.21 -1.94
N LEU A 190 18.45 -14.11 -0.67
CA LEU A 190 19.36 -14.31 0.47
C LEU A 190 19.66 -15.80 0.71
N PHE A 191 18.71 -16.69 0.38
CA PHE A 191 18.82 -18.13 0.54
C PHE A 191 18.45 -18.87 -0.75
N PRO A 192 19.27 -18.77 -1.80
CA PRO A 192 18.94 -19.33 -3.12
C PRO A 192 18.81 -20.85 -3.11
N ASP A 193 19.46 -21.52 -2.16
CA ASP A 193 19.44 -22.98 -2.01
C ASP A 193 18.19 -23.52 -1.30
N TYR A 194 17.37 -22.63 -0.71
CA TYR A 194 16.21 -22.99 0.13
C TYR A 194 14.91 -22.27 -0.29
N PRO A 195 14.48 -22.36 -1.56
CA PRO A 195 13.32 -21.63 -2.07
C PRO A 195 12.00 -22.07 -1.39
N SER A 196 11.86 -23.35 -1.06
CA SER A 196 10.64 -23.87 -0.41
C SER A 196 10.55 -23.46 1.05
N GLU A 197 11.68 -23.48 1.77
CA GLU A 197 11.76 -23.09 3.17
C GLU A 197 11.58 -21.57 3.33
N THR A 198 12.15 -20.77 2.42
CA THR A 198 11.94 -19.31 2.41
C THR A 198 10.48 -18.94 2.16
N SER A 199 9.79 -19.59 1.22
CA SER A 199 8.35 -19.39 1.00
C SER A 199 7.52 -19.78 2.23
N ALA A 200 7.79 -20.94 2.84
CA ALA A 200 7.08 -21.39 4.04
C ALA A 200 7.33 -20.47 5.26
N ALA A 201 8.55 -19.97 5.39
CA ALA A 201 8.92 -18.99 6.40
C ALA A 201 8.22 -17.65 6.19
N TRP A 202 8.16 -17.18 4.93
CA TRP A 202 7.44 -15.96 4.56
C TRP A 202 5.94 -16.08 4.90
N GLU A 203 5.29 -17.18 4.52
CA GLU A 203 3.88 -17.41 4.83
C GLU A 203 3.63 -17.43 6.34
N THR A 204 4.46 -18.17 7.09
CA THR A 204 4.37 -18.24 8.56
C THR A 204 4.54 -16.87 9.20
N TYR A 205 5.51 -16.09 8.72
CA TYR A 205 5.76 -14.73 9.15
C TYR A 205 4.55 -13.83 8.89
N ARG A 206 4.04 -13.81 7.65
CA ARG A 206 2.96 -12.92 7.21
C ARG A 206 1.63 -13.24 7.88
N VAL A 207 1.31 -14.51 8.08
CA VAL A 207 0.04 -14.94 8.66
C VAL A 207 0.06 -14.85 10.19
N LYS A 208 1.11 -15.36 10.84
CA LYS A 208 1.13 -15.50 12.31
C LYS A 208 1.82 -14.33 12.98
N LEU A 209 3.10 -14.11 12.68
CA LEU A 209 3.92 -13.16 13.42
C LEU A 209 3.51 -11.72 13.13
N TRP A 210 3.23 -11.43 11.87
CA TRP A 210 2.94 -10.07 11.43
C TRP A 210 1.66 -9.51 12.04
N GLN A 211 0.61 -10.34 12.07
CA GLN A 211 -0.69 -9.94 12.61
C GLN A 211 -0.67 -9.73 14.13
N THR A 212 0.10 -10.54 14.87
CA THR A 212 0.09 -10.51 16.34
C THR A 212 1.08 -9.53 16.94
N ASN A 213 2.27 -9.38 16.34
CA ASN A 213 3.42 -8.76 17.00
C ASN A 213 3.99 -7.52 16.30
N THR A 214 3.62 -7.26 15.04
CA THR A 214 4.41 -6.33 14.22
C THR A 214 3.56 -5.32 13.48
N ARG A 215 2.28 -5.60 13.28
CA ARG A 215 1.35 -4.64 12.69
C ARG A 215 1.35 -3.33 13.48
N SER A 216 1.73 -2.24 12.81
CA SER A 216 1.83 -0.90 13.38
C SER A 216 2.96 -0.72 14.41
N GLN A 217 3.99 -1.57 14.38
CA GLN A 217 5.14 -1.52 15.30
C GLN A 217 6.45 -1.35 14.53
N PHE A 218 6.55 -0.25 13.79
CA PHE A 218 7.64 0.04 12.84
C PHE A 218 9.05 -0.09 13.43
N ALA A 219 9.20 0.14 14.74
CA ALA A 219 10.48 0.03 15.44
C ALA A 219 10.89 -1.41 15.79
N GLN A 220 9.97 -2.38 15.83
CA GLN A 220 10.23 -3.68 16.46
C GLN A 220 10.73 -4.78 15.52
N LEU A 221 10.59 -4.61 14.20
CA LEU A 221 11.01 -5.65 13.25
C LEU A 221 12.18 -5.29 12.34
N SER A 222 13.24 -6.07 12.51
CA SER A 222 14.35 -6.15 11.59
C SER A 222 14.24 -7.41 10.73
N SER A 223 14.58 -7.27 9.45
CA SER A 223 14.89 -8.35 8.51
C SER A 223 15.74 -9.46 9.12
N LYS A 224 16.62 -9.12 10.08
CA LYS A 224 17.40 -10.09 10.87
C LYS A 224 16.55 -11.17 11.54
N ARG A 225 15.42 -10.80 12.19
CA ARG A 225 14.53 -11.79 12.83
C ARG A 225 13.88 -12.74 11.83
N LEU A 226 13.55 -12.24 10.63
CA LEU A 226 13.00 -13.09 9.57
C LEU A 226 14.07 -14.02 8.98
N ILE A 227 15.31 -13.53 8.87
CA ILE A 227 16.48 -14.32 8.44
C ILE A 227 16.79 -15.42 9.47
N GLU A 228 16.79 -15.11 10.77
CA GLU A 228 16.94 -16.08 11.87
C GLU A 228 15.85 -17.16 11.84
N PHE A 229 14.64 -16.81 11.40
CA PHE A 229 13.54 -17.75 11.26
C PHE A 229 13.75 -18.76 10.12
N VAL A 230 14.40 -18.34 9.02
CA VAL A 230 14.75 -19.21 7.88
C VAL A 230 15.98 -20.07 8.19
N ALA A 231 17.00 -19.49 8.83
CA ALA A 231 18.24 -20.15 9.16
C ALA A 231 18.57 -19.97 10.65
N PRO A 232 18.01 -20.80 11.55
CA PRO A 232 18.18 -20.67 13.01
C PRO A 232 19.61 -20.96 13.53
N GLY A 233 20.65 -20.75 12.71
CA GLY A 233 22.06 -20.96 13.06
C GLY A 233 23.09 -20.25 12.19
N SER A 234 22.74 -19.22 11.40
CA SER A 234 23.69 -18.56 10.48
C SER A 234 24.59 -17.48 11.11
N GLU A 235 24.58 -17.33 12.43
CA GLU A 235 25.67 -16.65 13.15
C GLU A 235 26.55 -17.69 13.86
N ARG A 236 27.58 -18.16 13.14
CA ARG A 236 28.86 -18.61 13.71
C ARG A 236 30.01 -18.16 12.83
#